data_AF-A0A800KMG0-F1
#
_entry.id   AF-A0A800KMG0-F1
#
_cell.length_a   1.000
_cell.length_b   1.000
_cell.length_c   1.000
_cell.angle_alpha   90.00
_cell.angle_beta   90.00
_cell.angle_gamma   90.00
#
_symmetry.space_group_name_H-M   'P 1'
#
loop_
_entity.id
_entity.type
_entity.pdbx_description
1 polymer ?
#
loop_
_entity_poly.entity_id
_entity_poly.type
_entity_poly.pdbx_seq_one_letter_code
_entity_poly.pdbx_strand_id
1 'polypeptide(L)'
;MADPEHVTLVRSGASAISRWREATWRRPNTELPRFSLGYRLEDRGAGETFAPDYLYGRPSLDLSRAMLNAAKLMGADLSHDDLSRADLTGSDLRQADLSGANLQGAHLWRSNMARSNFNEAFMAGCTLGRTNLSNSVMKGVDLKGSDISFSNLSYTDLERADLSGTDLSQTDLSWANLSGANLRNARLVGANLDMADLTGADLQGAIFINAKMSSTSVSQATFGLTTISNCDLTGVIGLGDARHVGPSIIGLDTISQSKGQVNVKFLQGAGVPPLLISAQDALRDSGMTFKRALLLGSRSDSEFADKLRAGLAEANVPSWIICVDDEASLTSGATNLDDAVVYDRVILLCTAGSLENPLTSRQFAGLASSPGPTLKESIIAVATDDLFYKREDRLCSGLREGAVVDFRGSEDEARFGEALADLIKQFEDSPFNF
;
A
#
# COMPACT_ATOMS: atom_id res chain seq x y z
N MET A 1 28.32 11.01 -3.43
CA MET A 1 27.76 12.37 -3.29
C MET A 1 27.70 12.85 -4.71
N ALA A 2 26.49 13.12 -5.21
CA ALA A 2 26.23 13.30 -6.63
C ALA A 2 27.16 14.30 -7.29
N ASP A 3 27.44 14.07 -8.58
CA ASP A 3 28.15 15.02 -9.41
C ASP A 3 27.28 16.29 -9.62
N PRO A 4 27.75 17.49 -9.22
CA PRO A 4 26.98 18.73 -9.36
C PRO A 4 26.57 19.03 -10.81
N GLU A 5 27.38 18.63 -11.80
CA GLU A 5 27.05 18.81 -13.22
C GLU A 5 25.89 17.89 -13.62
N HIS A 6 25.89 16.64 -13.16
CA HIS A 6 24.79 15.70 -13.39
C HIS A 6 23.49 16.16 -12.72
N VAL A 7 23.55 16.68 -11.49
CA VAL A 7 22.35 17.22 -10.82
C VAL A 7 21.77 18.41 -11.59
N THR A 8 22.62 19.32 -12.07
CA THR A 8 22.19 20.48 -12.86
C THR A 8 21.59 20.04 -14.19
N LEU A 9 22.21 19.07 -14.85
CA LEU A 9 21.72 18.45 -16.08
C LEU A 9 20.33 17.85 -15.88
N VAL A 10 20.14 17.03 -14.85
CA VAL A 10 18.85 16.37 -14.57
C VAL A 10 17.77 17.40 -14.24
N ARG A 11 18.11 18.46 -13.50
CA ARG A 11 17.16 19.57 -13.22
C ARG A 11 16.76 20.34 -14.47
N SER A 12 17.57 20.32 -15.53
CA SER A 12 17.21 20.92 -16.82
C SER A 12 16.26 20.06 -17.67
N GLY A 13 15.98 18.82 -17.25
CA GLY A 13 14.92 17.96 -17.78
C GLY A 13 15.40 16.84 -18.71
N ALA A 14 14.48 15.95 -19.07
CA ALA A 14 14.74 14.74 -19.86
C ALA A 14 15.49 15.02 -21.18
N SER A 15 15.10 16.04 -21.94
CA SER A 15 15.74 16.37 -23.23
C SER A 15 17.20 16.84 -23.09
N ALA A 16 17.59 17.36 -21.93
CA ALA A 16 18.98 17.71 -21.69
C ALA A 16 19.82 16.47 -21.42
N ILE A 17 19.28 15.51 -20.66
CA ILE A 17 19.90 14.20 -20.43
C ILE A 17 20.17 13.49 -21.75
N SER A 18 19.17 13.42 -22.65
CA SER A 18 19.34 12.80 -23.97
C SER A 18 20.43 13.46 -24.80
N ARG A 19 20.43 14.80 -24.90
CA ARG A 19 21.46 15.55 -25.64
C ARG A 19 22.85 15.36 -25.05
N TRP A 20 22.96 15.29 -23.73
CA TRP A 20 24.23 15.03 -23.06
C TRP A 20 24.70 13.59 -23.33
N ARG A 21 23.82 12.59 -23.28
CA ARG A 21 24.17 11.20 -23.64
C ARG A 21 24.65 11.11 -25.10
N GLU A 22 23.96 11.78 -26.03
CA GLU A 22 24.35 11.87 -27.44
C GLU A 22 25.67 12.62 -27.67
N ALA A 23 26.01 13.60 -26.85
CA ALA A 23 27.28 14.30 -26.94
C ALA A 23 28.44 13.51 -26.33
N THR A 24 28.15 12.65 -25.35
CA THR A 24 29.16 12.07 -24.47
C THR A 24 29.28 10.54 -24.53
N TRP A 25 28.61 9.89 -25.49
CA TRP A 25 28.72 8.44 -25.75
C TRP A 25 30.14 7.98 -26.14
N ARG A 26 31.00 8.93 -26.55
CA ARG A 26 32.39 8.71 -26.90
C ARG A 26 33.26 9.65 -26.05
N ARG A 27 34.03 9.10 -25.10
CA ARG A 27 34.96 9.88 -24.26
C ARG A 27 36.42 9.50 -24.55
N PRO A 28 37.36 10.45 -24.54
CA PRO A 28 38.79 10.13 -24.63
C PRO A 28 39.17 9.21 -23.47
N ASN A 29 39.87 8.12 -23.76
CA ASN A 29 40.41 7.24 -22.74
C ASN A 29 41.55 7.98 -22.01
N THR A 30 41.24 8.54 -20.85
CA THR A 30 42.20 9.26 -20.00
C THR A 30 43.04 8.34 -19.12
N GLU A 31 42.71 7.04 -19.06
CA GLU A 31 43.45 6.03 -18.31
C GLU A 31 44.67 5.51 -19.10
N LEU A 32 44.65 5.64 -20.43
CA LEU A 32 45.81 5.34 -21.26
C LEU A 32 46.76 6.54 -21.32
N PRO A 33 48.07 6.36 -21.04
CA PRO A 33 49.06 7.42 -21.21
C PRO A 33 49.07 7.91 -22.66
N ARG A 34 49.23 9.22 -22.88
CA ARG A 34 49.48 9.75 -24.23
C ARG A 34 50.85 9.27 -24.70
N PHE A 35 50.87 8.45 -25.73
CA PHE A 35 52.12 7.99 -26.34
C PHE A 35 52.55 8.99 -27.43
N SER A 36 53.79 9.47 -27.34
CA SER A 36 54.45 10.20 -28.41
C SER A 36 55.69 9.41 -28.84
N LEU A 37 55.78 9.11 -30.12
CA LEU A 37 56.92 8.41 -30.69
C LEU A 37 57.80 9.43 -31.41
N GLY A 38 58.95 9.76 -30.81
CA GLY A 38 59.99 10.52 -31.48
C GLY A 38 60.93 9.59 -32.24
N TYR A 39 61.13 9.84 -33.54
CA TYR A 39 62.10 9.10 -34.35
C TYR A 39 62.92 10.05 -35.23
N ARG A 40 64.16 9.65 -35.54
CA ARG A 40 65.10 10.48 -36.29
C ARG A 40 65.30 9.88 -37.68
N LEU A 41 64.87 10.62 -38.70
CA LEU A 41 65.13 10.28 -40.10
C LEU A 41 66.32 11.12 -40.54
N GLU A 42 67.48 10.47 -40.58
CA GLU A 42 68.77 11.11 -40.93
C GLU A 42 69.04 12.35 -40.05
N ASP A 43 69.13 13.54 -40.63
CA ASP A 43 69.45 14.79 -39.94
C ASP A 43 68.22 15.56 -39.40
N ARG A 44 67.00 15.04 -39.59
CA ARG A 44 65.76 15.68 -39.11
C ARG A 44 65.05 14.83 -38.05
N GLY A 45 64.72 15.47 -36.94
CA GLY A 45 63.81 14.88 -35.94
C GLY A 45 62.37 14.96 -36.45
N ALA A 46 61.66 13.83 -36.40
CA ALA A 46 60.23 13.74 -36.63
C ALA A 46 59.56 13.10 -35.40
N GLY A 47 58.28 13.40 -35.18
CA GLY A 47 57.55 12.83 -34.06
C GLY A 47 56.08 12.69 -34.39
N GLU A 48 55.49 11.57 -34.01
CA GLU A 48 54.06 11.31 -34.10
C GLU A 48 53.46 11.27 -32.71
N THR A 49 52.37 12.00 -32.53
CA THR A 49 51.54 11.95 -31.32
C THR A 49 50.30 11.17 -31.65
N PHE A 50 50.12 10.02 -31.00
CA PHE A 50 48.95 9.19 -31.22
C PHE A 50 47.73 9.82 -30.53
N ALA A 51 46.59 9.86 -31.23
CA ALA A 51 45.34 10.31 -30.63
C ALA A 51 44.94 9.36 -29.48
N PRO A 52 44.33 9.87 -28.39
CA PRO A 52 43.85 8.99 -27.33
C PRO A 52 42.80 8.02 -27.90
N ASP A 53 42.92 6.74 -27.56
CA ASP A 53 41.85 5.76 -27.79
C ASP A 53 40.57 6.27 -27.13
N TYR A 54 39.41 5.94 -27.68
CA TYR A 54 38.13 6.36 -27.12
C TYR A 54 37.47 5.18 -26.42
N LEU A 55 36.98 5.43 -25.21
CA LEU A 55 36.06 4.51 -24.53
C LEU A 55 34.67 4.68 -25.13
N TYR A 56 34.09 3.56 -25.52
CA TYR A 56 32.71 3.46 -26.04
C TYR A 56 31.83 2.89 -24.92
N GLY A 57 30.74 3.59 -24.58
CA GLY A 57 29.82 3.12 -23.56
C GLY A 57 28.74 4.15 -23.23
N ARG A 58 27.64 3.70 -22.62
CA ARG A 58 26.58 4.59 -22.14
C ARG A 58 27.13 5.36 -20.93
N PRO A 59 27.24 6.70 -20.99
CA PRO A 59 27.70 7.48 -19.85
C PRO A 59 26.66 7.37 -18.72
N SER A 60 27.08 6.96 -17.52
CA SER A 60 26.19 6.83 -16.35
C SER A 60 26.12 8.16 -15.59
N LEU A 61 24.93 8.50 -15.10
CA LEU A 61 24.74 9.64 -14.21
C LEU A 61 24.92 9.20 -12.75
N ASP A 62 25.88 9.80 -12.05
CA ASP A 62 25.96 9.75 -10.58
C ASP A 62 25.06 10.84 -9.97
N LEU A 63 23.89 10.41 -9.51
CA LEU A 63 22.88 11.17 -8.80
C LEU A 63 22.76 10.70 -7.34
N SER A 64 23.80 10.04 -6.80
CA SER A 64 23.80 9.51 -5.44
C SER A 64 23.58 10.60 -4.40
N ARG A 65 22.51 10.49 -3.60
CA ARG A 65 22.08 11.50 -2.62
C ARG A 65 21.75 12.86 -3.23
N ALA A 66 21.41 12.91 -4.52
CA ALA A 66 21.00 14.15 -5.16
C ALA A 66 19.64 14.62 -4.61
N MET A 67 19.50 15.93 -4.40
CA MET A 67 18.18 16.53 -4.17
C MET A 67 17.55 16.81 -5.53
N LEU A 68 16.52 16.06 -5.90
CA LEU A 68 15.78 16.12 -7.17
C LEU A 68 14.26 16.23 -6.93
N ASN A 69 13.87 16.81 -5.80
CA ASN A 69 12.50 17.05 -5.41
C ASN A 69 11.73 17.82 -6.51
N ALA A 70 10.53 17.34 -6.83
CA ALA A 70 9.67 17.88 -7.89
C ALA A 70 10.34 18.01 -9.28
N ALA A 71 11.36 17.20 -9.58
CA ALA A 71 12.00 17.19 -10.89
C ALA A 71 11.01 16.73 -12.00
N LYS A 72 11.19 17.28 -13.20
CA LYS A 72 10.40 16.96 -14.39
C LYS A 72 11.21 16.05 -15.32
N LEU A 73 11.05 14.76 -15.13
CA LEU A 73 11.84 13.68 -15.76
C LEU A 73 10.95 12.73 -16.56
N MET A 74 9.80 13.21 -17.01
CA MET A 74 8.91 12.45 -17.90
C MET A 74 9.66 12.02 -19.16
N GLY A 75 9.67 10.72 -19.45
CA GLY A 75 10.37 10.14 -20.59
C GLY A 75 11.90 10.16 -20.49
N ALA A 76 12.49 10.44 -19.31
CA ALA A 76 13.94 10.44 -19.15
C ALA A 76 14.52 9.02 -19.23
N ASP A 77 15.65 8.87 -19.92
CA ASP A 77 16.48 7.66 -19.85
C ASP A 77 17.45 7.78 -18.67
N LEU A 78 17.08 7.11 -17.58
CA LEU A 78 17.80 6.96 -16.32
C LEU A 78 18.18 5.49 -16.05
N SER A 79 18.10 4.61 -17.06
CA SER A 79 18.47 3.21 -16.93
C SER A 79 19.90 3.10 -16.39
N HIS A 80 20.25 2.09 -15.60
CA HIS A 80 21.63 1.88 -15.09
C HIS A 80 22.37 3.08 -14.45
N ASP A 81 21.65 4.14 -14.06
CA ASP A 81 22.23 5.30 -13.38
C ASP A 81 22.21 5.07 -11.86
N ASP A 82 23.06 5.80 -11.13
CA ASP A 82 23.09 5.73 -9.66
C ASP A 82 22.23 6.86 -9.08
N LEU A 83 21.02 6.53 -8.63
CA LEU A 83 20.10 7.39 -7.89
C LEU A 83 20.00 6.97 -6.42
N SER A 84 21.01 6.26 -5.89
CA SER A 84 20.96 5.73 -4.53
C SER A 84 20.78 6.86 -3.52
N ARG A 85 19.76 6.72 -2.65
CA ARG A 85 19.37 7.71 -1.64
C ARG A 85 19.07 9.11 -2.21
N ALA A 86 18.75 9.23 -3.50
CA ALA A 86 18.29 10.49 -4.08
C ALA A 86 16.90 10.87 -3.53
N ASP A 87 16.64 12.16 -3.41
CA ASP A 87 15.32 12.68 -3.07
C ASP A 87 14.56 13.07 -4.35
N LEU A 88 13.62 12.22 -4.76
CA LEU A 88 12.73 12.37 -5.90
C LEU A 88 11.28 12.64 -5.43
N THR A 89 11.12 13.16 -4.21
CA THR A 89 9.79 13.45 -3.65
C THR A 89 8.99 14.36 -4.58
N GLY A 90 7.78 13.92 -4.96
CA GLY A 90 6.88 14.67 -5.83
C GLY A 90 7.37 14.87 -7.27
N SER A 91 8.39 14.15 -7.74
CA SER A 91 8.87 14.24 -9.12
C SER A 91 7.90 13.62 -10.12
N ASP A 92 7.96 14.08 -11.37
CA ASP A 92 7.26 13.48 -12.52
C ASP A 92 8.24 12.64 -13.33
N LEU A 93 8.12 11.32 -13.23
CA LEU A 93 8.91 10.27 -13.88
C LEU A 93 8.04 9.41 -14.81
N ARG A 94 6.89 9.93 -15.25
CA ARG A 94 6.00 9.19 -16.16
C ARG A 94 6.77 8.78 -17.41
N GLN A 95 6.60 7.53 -17.85
CA GLN A 95 7.29 6.99 -19.04
C GLN A 95 8.83 7.04 -18.99
N ALA A 96 9.44 7.30 -17.84
CA ALA A 96 10.88 7.24 -17.69
C ALA A 96 11.38 5.79 -17.77
N ASP A 97 12.58 5.61 -18.28
CA ASP A 97 13.29 4.32 -18.24
C ASP A 97 14.29 4.35 -17.09
N LEU A 98 14.06 3.51 -16.09
CA LEU A 98 14.88 3.30 -14.90
C LEU A 98 15.33 1.82 -14.80
N SER A 99 15.32 1.10 -15.92
CA SER A 99 15.74 -0.30 -15.96
C SER A 99 17.19 -0.46 -15.47
N GLY A 100 17.40 -1.41 -14.56
CA GLY A 100 18.70 -1.66 -13.93
C GLY A 100 19.31 -0.49 -13.17
N ALA A 101 18.55 0.58 -12.90
CA ALA A 101 19.04 1.74 -12.14
C ALA A 101 19.18 1.39 -10.65
N ASN A 102 20.14 2.04 -9.98
CA ASN A 102 20.29 1.92 -8.53
C ASN A 102 19.52 3.02 -7.82
N LEU A 103 18.36 2.70 -7.25
CA LEU A 103 17.54 3.59 -6.44
C LEU A 103 17.59 3.24 -4.96
N GLN A 104 18.54 2.42 -4.49
CA GLN A 104 18.53 1.90 -3.12
C GLN A 104 18.38 3.02 -2.07
N GLY A 105 17.33 2.93 -1.25
CA GLY A 105 17.00 3.92 -0.22
C GLY A 105 16.59 5.30 -0.75
N ALA A 106 16.18 5.42 -2.02
CA ALA A 106 15.70 6.68 -2.58
C ALA A 106 14.34 7.09 -1.98
N HIS A 107 14.11 8.39 -1.89
CA HIS A 107 12.83 8.94 -1.44
C HIS A 107 11.97 9.31 -2.64
N LEU A 108 10.90 8.58 -2.88
CA LEU A 108 10.02 8.72 -4.05
C LEU A 108 8.60 9.14 -3.65
N TRP A 109 8.37 9.55 -2.40
CA TRP A 109 7.05 9.88 -1.86
C TRP A 109 6.27 10.83 -2.77
N ARG A 110 4.98 10.52 -3.06
CA ARG A 110 4.10 11.34 -3.93
C ARG A 110 4.60 11.58 -5.35
N SER A 111 5.61 10.86 -5.82
CA SER A 111 6.05 10.95 -7.21
C SER A 111 5.06 10.26 -8.16
N ASN A 112 5.07 10.70 -9.42
CA ASN A 112 4.28 10.09 -10.48
C ASN A 112 5.21 9.36 -11.44
N MET A 113 5.14 8.02 -11.42
CA MET A 113 5.98 7.11 -12.19
C MET A 113 5.11 6.24 -13.13
N ALA A 114 3.89 6.66 -13.45
CA ALA A 114 2.99 5.86 -14.28
C ALA A 114 3.62 5.54 -15.65
N ARG A 115 3.47 4.29 -16.09
CA ARG A 115 4.01 3.76 -17.37
C ARG A 115 5.53 3.80 -17.48
N SER A 116 6.25 3.84 -16.37
CA SER A 116 7.71 3.78 -16.36
C SER A 116 8.24 2.34 -16.46
N ASN A 117 9.53 2.20 -16.74
CA ASN A 117 10.22 0.91 -16.77
C ASN A 117 11.22 0.83 -15.61
N PHE A 118 11.06 -0.14 -14.71
CA PHE A 118 11.94 -0.46 -13.59
C PHE A 118 12.44 -1.91 -13.64
N ASN A 119 12.45 -2.54 -14.83
CA ASN A 119 12.95 -3.91 -14.94
C ASN A 119 14.35 -4.03 -14.31
N GLU A 120 14.49 -5.00 -13.40
CA GLU A 120 15.74 -5.30 -12.70
C GLU A 120 16.36 -4.11 -11.93
N ALA A 121 15.57 -3.07 -11.61
CA ALA A 121 16.05 -1.95 -10.83
C ALA A 121 16.28 -2.33 -9.36
N PHE A 122 17.28 -1.72 -8.74
CA PHE A 122 17.60 -1.92 -7.31
C PHE A 122 16.90 -0.86 -6.49
N MET A 123 15.79 -1.21 -5.83
CA MET A 123 14.93 -0.28 -5.10
C MET A 123 14.75 -0.67 -3.62
N ALA A 124 15.64 -1.49 -3.07
CA ALA A 124 15.54 -1.93 -1.69
C ALA A 124 15.55 -0.75 -0.70
N GLY A 125 14.63 -0.78 0.26
CA GLY A 125 14.47 0.25 1.30
C GLY A 125 13.99 1.61 0.79
N CYS A 126 13.40 1.70 -0.40
CA CYS A 126 12.83 2.93 -0.92
C CYS A 126 11.57 3.35 -0.14
N THR A 127 11.30 4.66 -0.11
CA THR A 127 10.01 5.19 0.37
C THR A 127 9.16 5.62 -0.83
N LEU A 128 8.28 4.73 -1.25
CA LEU A 128 7.35 4.87 -2.37
C LEU A 128 5.92 5.24 -1.92
N GLY A 129 5.72 5.59 -0.64
CA GLY A 129 4.41 5.93 -0.12
C GLY A 129 3.64 6.97 -0.96
N ARG A 130 2.37 6.68 -1.24
CA ARG A 130 1.45 7.54 -2.03
C ARG A 130 1.95 7.85 -3.44
N THR A 131 2.64 6.92 -4.09
CA THR A 131 3.11 7.08 -5.47
C THR A 131 2.10 6.57 -6.49
N ASN A 132 2.24 7.02 -7.74
CA ASN A 132 1.54 6.41 -8.87
C ASN A 132 2.53 5.62 -9.73
N LEU A 133 2.48 4.31 -9.66
CA LEU A 133 3.25 3.35 -10.45
C LEU A 133 2.36 2.60 -11.47
N SER A 134 1.10 3.01 -11.65
CA SER A 134 0.15 2.29 -12.51
C SER A 134 0.69 2.08 -13.93
N ASN A 135 0.37 0.92 -14.51
CA ASN A 135 0.81 0.50 -15.84
C ASN A 135 2.34 0.48 -16.05
N SER A 136 3.13 0.39 -14.98
CA SER A 136 4.60 0.30 -15.10
C SER A 136 5.05 -1.14 -15.34
N VAL A 137 6.29 -1.30 -15.81
CA VAL A 137 6.92 -2.61 -15.97
C VAL A 137 8.05 -2.71 -14.94
N MET A 138 7.98 -3.68 -14.05
CA MET A 138 8.85 -3.80 -12.87
C MET A 138 9.31 -5.27 -12.67
N LYS A 139 9.61 -5.97 -13.76
CA LYS A 139 9.99 -7.39 -13.70
C LYS A 139 11.33 -7.55 -12.98
N GLY A 140 11.39 -8.48 -12.04
CA GLY A 140 12.62 -8.76 -11.29
C GLY A 140 13.16 -7.58 -10.48
N VAL A 141 12.33 -6.57 -10.19
CA VAL A 141 12.74 -5.42 -9.36
C VAL A 141 13.04 -5.88 -7.93
N ASP A 142 14.06 -5.30 -7.29
CA ASP A 142 14.33 -5.50 -5.86
C ASP A 142 13.67 -4.38 -5.05
N LEU A 143 12.55 -4.68 -4.39
CA LEU A 143 11.79 -3.77 -3.53
C LEU A 143 11.85 -4.18 -2.05
N LYS A 144 12.82 -5.03 -1.67
CA LYS A 144 12.94 -5.57 -0.31
C LYS A 144 12.91 -4.50 0.77
N GLY A 145 12.04 -4.68 1.76
CA GLY A 145 11.92 -3.80 2.92
C GLY A 145 11.50 -2.36 2.60
N SER A 146 10.94 -2.11 1.42
CA SER A 146 10.46 -0.79 1.01
C SER A 146 9.09 -0.48 1.60
N ASP A 147 8.76 0.80 1.71
CA ASP A 147 7.41 1.27 2.03
C ASP A 147 6.72 1.74 0.75
N ILE A 148 5.71 1.00 0.29
CA ILE A 148 4.92 1.30 -0.91
C ILE A 148 3.47 1.62 -0.52
N SER A 149 3.21 1.85 0.77
CA SER A 149 1.86 2.03 1.30
C SER A 149 1.07 3.15 0.60
N PHE A 150 -0.23 2.98 0.46
CA PHE A 150 -1.15 3.94 -0.18
C PHE A 150 -0.82 4.28 -1.65
N SER A 151 -0.06 3.44 -2.34
CA SER A 151 0.34 3.70 -3.73
C SER A 151 -0.59 3.01 -4.73
N ASN A 152 -0.54 3.47 -5.98
CA ASN A 152 -1.25 2.84 -7.08
C ASN A 152 -0.27 2.03 -7.95
N LEU A 153 -0.37 0.71 -7.88
CA LEU A 153 0.34 -0.28 -8.71
C LEU A 153 -0.64 -1.04 -9.63
N SER A 154 -1.83 -0.51 -9.92
CA SER A 154 -2.78 -1.16 -10.82
C SER A 154 -2.17 -1.41 -12.20
N TYR A 155 -2.45 -2.58 -12.78
CA TYR A 155 -1.91 -3.03 -14.08
C TYR A 155 -0.37 -3.08 -14.16
N THR A 156 0.34 -3.15 -13.03
CA THR A 156 1.80 -3.17 -13.01
C THR A 156 2.32 -4.60 -13.19
N ASP A 157 3.40 -4.75 -13.95
CA ASP A 157 4.05 -6.05 -14.16
C ASP A 157 5.19 -6.25 -13.15
N LEU A 158 4.92 -6.98 -12.07
CA LEU A 158 5.83 -7.32 -10.98
C LEU A 158 6.30 -8.79 -11.06
N GLU A 159 6.30 -9.38 -12.26
CA GLU A 159 6.77 -10.76 -12.46
C GLU A 159 8.16 -10.94 -11.82
N ARG A 160 8.27 -11.94 -10.92
CA ARG A 160 9.51 -12.28 -10.20
C ARG A 160 10.14 -11.14 -9.38
N ALA A 161 9.39 -10.09 -9.04
CA ALA A 161 9.86 -9.03 -8.15
C ALA A 161 10.18 -9.57 -6.74
N ASP A 162 11.18 -8.99 -6.08
CA ASP A 162 11.44 -9.21 -4.64
C ASP A 162 10.74 -8.13 -3.81
N LEU A 163 9.61 -8.49 -3.21
CA LEU A 163 8.79 -7.68 -2.31
C LEU A 163 8.90 -8.16 -0.86
N SER A 164 10.00 -8.83 -0.50
CA SER A 164 10.15 -9.40 0.84
C SER A 164 10.26 -8.31 1.91
N GLY A 165 9.43 -8.42 2.95
CA GLY A 165 9.36 -7.44 4.05
C GLY A 165 8.82 -6.07 3.64
N THR A 166 8.26 -5.93 2.43
CA THR A 166 7.72 -4.67 1.92
C THR A 166 6.37 -4.35 2.57
N ASP A 167 6.12 -3.08 2.91
CA ASP A 167 4.81 -2.60 3.31
C ASP A 167 3.98 -2.20 2.08
N LEU A 168 2.97 -2.99 1.77
CA LEU A 168 1.99 -2.81 0.69
C LEU A 168 0.62 -2.41 1.25
N SER A 169 0.53 -1.92 2.49
CA SER A 169 -0.74 -1.54 3.11
C SER A 169 -1.48 -0.50 2.27
N GLN A 170 -2.78 -0.70 2.06
CA GLN A 170 -3.65 0.22 1.30
C GLN A 170 -3.18 0.49 -0.15
N THR A 171 -2.38 -0.42 -0.71
CA THR A 171 -1.88 -0.31 -2.08
C THR A 171 -2.90 -0.89 -3.05
N ASP A 172 -3.11 -0.21 -4.18
CA ASP A 172 -3.89 -0.74 -5.29
C ASP A 172 -3.00 -1.61 -6.20
N LEU A 173 -3.13 -2.92 -6.10
CA LEU A 173 -2.47 -3.94 -6.93
C LEU A 173 -3.47 -4.60 -7.89
N SER A 174 -4.63 -3.97 -8.13
CA SER A 174 -5.64 -4.56 -9.01
C SER A 174 -5.08 -4.79 -10.42
N TRP A 175 -5.37 -5.96 -10.99
CA TRP A 175 -4.84 -6.39 -12.30
C TRP A 175 -3.30 -6.47 -12.39
N ALA A 176 -2.57 -6.43 -11.27
CA ALA A 176 -1.11 -6.56 -11.29
C ALA A 176 -0.68 -8.01 -11.56
N ASN A 177 0.41 -8.18 -12.30
CA ASN A 177 1.07 -9.47 -12.47
C ASN A 177 2.14 -9.63 -11.39
N LEU A 178 1.91 -10.48 -10.39
CA LEU A 178 2.83 -10.83 -9.32
C LEU A 178 3.34 -12.28 -9.45
N SER A 179 3.26 -12.86 -10.66
CA SER A 179 3.64 -14.26 -10.87
C SER A 179 5.11 -14.49 -10.52
N GLY A 180 5.34 -15.52 -9.68
CA GLY A 180 6.67 -15.85 -9.16
C GLY A 180 7.31 -14.79 -8.26
N ALA A 181 6.59 -13.76 -7.82
CA ALA A 181 7.13 -12.74 -6.93
C ALA A 181 7.42 -13.29 -5.53
N ASN A 182 8.44 -12.74 -4.86
CA ASN A 182 8.76 -13.04 -3.47
C ASN A 182 8.08 -12.03 -2.54
N LEU A 183 7.00 -12.43 -1.88
CA LEU A 183 6.21 -11.61 -0.95
C LEU A 183 6.42 -12.04 0.51
N ARG A 184 7.56 -12.67 0.81
CA ARG A 184 7.85 -13.15 2.16
C ARG A 184 7.78 -12.03 3.19
N ASN A 185 7.02 -12.22 4.26
CA ASN A 185 6.82 -11.23 5.32
C ASN A 185 6.29 -9.86 4.82
N ALA A 186 5.69 -9.80 3.62
CA ALA A 186 5.09 -8.57 3.13
C ALA A 186 3.79 -8.25 3.90
N ARG A 187 3.51 -6.97 4.10
CA ARG A 187 2.31 -6.48 4.78
C ARG A 187 1.30 -5.97 3.75
N LEU A 188 0.17 -6.64 3.60
CA LEU A 188 -0.88 -6.38 2.60
C LEU A 188 -2.19 -5.93 3.27
N VAL A 189 -2.08 -5.08 4.30
CA VAL A 189 -3.23 -4.64 5.11
C VAL A 189 -4.08 -3.63 4.32
N GLY A 190 -5.33 -3.96 4.01
CA GLY A 190 -6.20 -3.10 3.21
C GLY A 190 -5.82 -3.02 1.73
N ALA A 191 -4.91 -3.88 1.24
CA ALA A 191 -4.46 -3.86 -0.15
C ALA A 191 -5.56 -4.38 -1.10
N ASN A 192 -5.62 -3.83 -2.31
CA ASN A 192 -6.52 -4.30 -3.36
C ASN A 192 -5.77 -5.21 -4.33
N LEU A 193 -6.04 -6.51 -4.32
CA LEU A 193 -5.47 -7.52 -5.21
C LEU A 193 -6.51 -8.06 -6.21
N ASP A 194 -7.64 -7.38 -6.41
CA ASP A 194 -8.67 -7.83 -7.33
C ASP A 194 -8.08 -8.07 -8.73
N MET A 195 -8.36 -9.25 -9.31
CA MET A 195 -7.81 -9.69 -10.61
C MET A 195 -6.28 -9.78 -10.69
N ALA A 196 -5.55 -9.72 -9.57
CA ALA A 196 -4.10 -9.88 -9.58
C ALA A 196 -3.68 -11.35 -9.78
N ASP A 197 -2.51 -11.54 -10.40
CA ASP A 197 -1.94 -12.87 -10.60
C ASP A 197 -0.78 -13.14 -9.62
N LEU A 198 -1.02 -13.93 -8.58
CA LEU A 198 -0.01 -14.41 -7.62
C LEU A 198 0.46 -15.84 -7.96
N THR A 199 0.31 -16.30 -9.20
CA THR A 199 0.69 -17.67 -9.58
C THR A 199 2.16 -17.95 -9.27
N GLY A 200 2.43 -18.99 -8.47
CA GLY A 200 3.79 -19.36 -8.06
C GLY A 200 4.50 -18.36 -7.13
N ALA A 201 3.80 -17.34 -6.61
CA ALA A 201 4.38 -16.38 -5.68
C ALA A 201 4.71 -17.01 -4.33
N ASP A 202 5.68 -16.45 -3.61
CA ASP A 202 6.06 -16.88 -2.26
C ASP A 202 5.43 -15.98 -1.20
N LEU A 203 4.43 -16.49 -0.50
CA LEU A 203 3.61 -15.77 0.50
C LEU A 203 3.96 -16.15 1.94
N GLN A 204 5.12 -16.76 2.17
CA GLN A 204 5.49 -17.20 3.53
C GLN A 204 5.65 -16.00 4.48
N GLY A 205 4.95 -16.03 5.61
CA GLY A 205 4.96 -14.91 6.58
C GLY A 205 4.18 -13.67 6.14
N ALA A 206 3.57 -13.67 4.94
CA ALA A 206 2.80 -12.51 4.47
C ALA A 206 1.56 -12.28 5.33
N ILE A 207 1.17 -11.01 5.49
CA ILE A 207 0.04 -10.59 6.33
C ILE A 207 -1.04 -9.98 5.43
N PHE A 208 -2.14 -10.70 5.26
CA PHE A 208 -3.36 -10.23 4.61
C PHE A 208 -4.39 -9.91 5.67
N ILE A 209 -4.72 -8.63 5.82
CA ILE A 209 -5.81 -8.18 6.70
C ILE A 209 -6.67 -7.24 5.88
N ASN A 210 -7.97 -7.52 5.75
CA ASN A 210 -8.89 -6.68 4.99
C ASN A 210 -8.43 -6.44 3.53
N ALA A 211 -7.76 -7.44 2.95
CA ALA A 211 -7.29 -7.37 1.57
C ALA A 211 -8.40 -7.81 0.62
N LYS A 212 -8.60 -7.05 -0.47
CA LYS A 212 -9.52 -7.45 -1.54
C LYS A 212 -8.81 -8.47 -2.43
N MET A 213 -9.42 -9.63 -2.65
CA MET A 213 -8.80 -10.73 -3.41
C MET A 213 -9.77 -11.35 -4.43
N SER A 214 -10.67 -10.55 -4.97
CA SER A 214 -11.71 -11.01 -5.88
C SER A 214 -11.09 -11.42 -7.20
N SER A 215 -11.29 -12.66 -7.63
CA SER A 215 -10.66 -13.21 -8.85
C SER A 215 -9.13 -13.17 -8.87
N THR A 216 -8.49 -13.12 -7.69
CA THR A 216 -7.03 -13.23 -7.59
C THR A 216 -6.59 -14.68 -7.82
N SER A 217 -5.60 -14.90 -8.69
CA SER A 217 -5.01 -16.24 -8.88
C SER A 217 -3.91 -16.49 -7.86
N VAL A 218 -4.01 -17.55 -7.07
CA VAL A 218 -2.96 -18.02 -6.15
C VAL A 218 -2.46 -19.42 -6.50
N SER A 219 -2.67 -19.84 -7.75
CA SER A 219 -2.29 -21.16 -8.25
C SER A 219 -0.80 -21.41 -8.01
N GLN A 220 -0.44 -22.54 -7.39
CA GLN A 220 0.94 -22.88 -7.04
C GLN A 220 1.68 -21.88 -6.13
N ALA A 221 1.00 -20.87 -5.58
CA ALA A 221 1.58 -19.97 -4.60
C ALA A 221 1.98 -20.74 -3.33
N THR A 222 3.06 -20.31 -2.67
CA THR A 222 3.59 -20.99 -1.49
C THR A 222 3.18 -20.25 -0.23
N PHE A 223 2.39 -20.92 0.62
CA PHE A 223 1.93 -20.44 1.91
C PHE A 223 2.69 -21.10 3.06
N GLY A 224 2.85 -20.37 4.16
CA GLY A 224 3.43 -20.89 5.39
C GLY A 224 3.74 -19.74 6.34
N LEU A 225 3.29 -19.84 7.59
CA LEU A 225 3.28 -18.73 8.55
C LEU A 225 2.54 -17.48 8.03
N THR A 226 1.69 -17.64 7.02
CA THR A 226 0.90 -16.56 6.42
C THR A 226 -0.29 -16.26 7.31
N THR A 227 -0.63 -14.99 7.50
CA THR A 227 -1.84 -14.57 8.24
C THR A 227 -2.86 -14.07 7.24
N ILE A 228 -4.08 -14.60 7.30
CA ILE A 228 -5.23 -14.17 6.48
C ILE A 228 -6.40 -13.89 7.42
N SER A 229 -6.74 -12.63 7.59
CA SER A 229 -7.84 -12.19 8.47
C SER A 229 -8.73 -11.19 7.75
N ASN A 230 -10.03 -11.33 7.94
CA ASN A 230 -11.03 -10.46 7.32
C ASN A 230 -10.93 -10.34 5.79
N CYS A 231 -10.63 -11.44 5.10
CA CYS A 231 -10.60 -11.47 3.64
C CYS A 231 -11.73 -12.36 3.09
N ASP A 232 -12.29 -12.01 1.93
CA ASP A 232 -13.17 -12.91 1.18
C ASP A 232 -12.31 -13.78 0.25
N LEU A 233 -12.37 -15.09 0.46
CA LEU A 233 -11.64 -16.09 -0.32
C LEU A 233 -12.51 -16.81 -1.36
N THR A 234 -13.81 -16.47 -1.47
CA THR A 234 -14.75 -17.15 -2.38
C THR A 234 -14.36 -17.01 -3.85
N GLY A 235 -13.90 -15.82 -4.24
CA GLY A 235 -13.47 -15.51 -5.61
C GLY A 235 -12.00 -15.86 -5.90
N VAL A 236 -11.24 -16.39 -4.94
CA VAL A 236 -9.82 -16.65 -5.13
C VAL A 236 -9.61 -17.94 -5.94
N ILE A 237 -8.88 -17.83 -7.04
CA ILE A 237 -8.65 -18.91 -8.00
C ILE A 237 -7.41 -19.69 -7.60
N GLY A 238 -7.47 -21.02 -7.64
CA GLY A 238 -6.29 -21.87 -7.43
C GLY A 238 -5.92 -22.14 -5.96
N LEU A 239 -6.80 -21.83 -5.00
CA LEU A 239 -6.59 -22.16 -3.58
C LEU A 239 -6.31 -23.66 -3.35
N GLY A 240 -6.95 -24.54 -4.11
CA GLY A 240 -6.74 -25.99 -4.01
C GLY A 240 -5.38 -26.48 -4.52
N ASP A 241 -4.69 -25.66 -5.32
CA ASP A 241 -3.38 -25.95 -5.92
C ASP A 241 -2.24 -25.19 -5.21
N ALA A 242 -2.58 -24.47 -4.14
CA ALA A 242 -1.62 -23.79 -3.29
C ALA A 242 -0.67 -24.78 -2.63
N ARG A 243 0.60 -24.40 -2.52
CA ARG A 243 1.63 -25.17 -1.82
C ARG A 243 1.71 -24.70 -0.39
N HIS A 244 1.79 -25.63 0.56
CA HIS A 244 1.94 -25.32 1.97
C HIS A 244 3.29 -25.84 2.47
N VAL A 245 4.11 -24.96 3.03
CA VAL A 245 5.41 -25.31 3.64
C VAL A 245 5.41 -25.15 5.16
N GLY A 246 4.28 -24.74 5.74
CA GLY A 246 4.07 -24.60 7.18
C GLY A 246 2.62 -24.22 7.51
N PRO A 247 2.26 -24.14 8.81
CA PRO A 247 0.93 -23.74 9.25
C PRO A 247 0.69 -22.26 8.92
N SER A 248 -0.55 -21.90 8.57
CA SER A 248 -0.97 -20.52 8.33
C SER A 248 -2.13 -20.16 9.25
N ILE A 249 -2.21 -18.89 9.64
CA ILE A 249 -3.27 -18.36 10.49
C ILE A 249 -4.41 -17.92 9.60
N ILE A 250 -5.54 -18.60 9.68
CA ILE A 250 -6.77 -18.22 9.00
C ILE A 250 -7.76 -17.76 10.07
N GLY A 251 -8.16 -16.50 10.00
CA GLY A 251 -9.12 -15.93 10.92
C GLY A 251 -10.52 -16.50 10.72
N LEU A 252 -11.28 -16.61 11.81
CA LEU A 252 -12.70 -17.00 11.75
C LEU A 252 -13.54 -15.96 11.00
N ASP A 253 -13.11 -14.70 11.03
CA ASP A 253 -13.65 -13.60 10.24
C ASP A 253 -13.51 -13.88 8.73
N THR A 254 -12.35 -14.34 8.27
CA THR A 254 -12.13 -14.76 6.87
C THR A 254 -13.09 -15.87 6.45
N ILE A 255 -13.30 -16.88 7.31
CA ILE A 255 -14.23 -17.97 7.04
C ILE A 255 -15.67 -17.46 6.92
N SER A 256 -16.05 -16.53 7.80
CA SER A 256 -17.38 -15.90 7.79
C SER A 256 -17.59 -15.02 6.56
N GLN A 257 -16.63 -14.16 6.22
CA GLN A 257 -16.68 -13.32 5.00
C GLN A 257 -16.77 -14.17 3.73
N SER A 258 -16.06 -15.31 3.72
CA SER A 258 -16.11 -16.28 2.63
C SER A 258 -17.37 -17.15 2.64
N LYS A 259 -18.39 -16.85 3.48
CA LYS A 259 -19.65 -17.61 3.63
C LYS A 259 -19.45 -19.12 3.83
N GLY A 260 -18.34 -19.48 4.48
CA GLY A 260 -17.94 -20.87 4.62
C GLY A 260 -17.68 -21.62 3.31
N GLN A 261 -17.17 -20.94 2.29
CA GLN A 261 -16.82 -21.52 0.99
C GLN A 261 -15.31 -21.60 0.75
N VAL A 262 -14.49 -21.54 1.81
CA VAL A 262 -13.03 -21.70 1.68
C VAL A 262 -12.70 -23.14 1.28
N ASN A 263 -11.75 -23.30 0.35
CA ASN A 263 -11.34 -24.60 -0.15
C ASN A 263 -10.83 -25.52 0.97
N VAL A 264 -11.40 -26.72 1.09
CA VAL A 264 -11.05 -27.69 2.14
C VAL A 264 -9.58 -28.10 2.11
N LYS A 265 -8.99 -28.32 0.93
CA LYS A 265 -7.58 -28.71 0.81
C LYS A 265 -6.66 -27.60 1.31
N PHE A 266 -7.02 -26.34 1.03
CA PHE A 266 -6.28 -25.18 1.51
C PHE A 266 -6.32 -25.09 3.04
N LEU A 267 -7.50 -25.25 3.65
CA LEU A 267 -7.63 -25.26 5.12
C LEU A 267 -6.82 -26.40 5.76
N GLN A 268 -6.86 -27.59 5.17
CA GLN A 268 -6.06 -28.74 5.63
C GLN A 268 -4.55 -28.45 5.52
N GLY A 269 -4.11 -27.90 4.38
CA GLY A 269 -2.71 -27.52 4.15
C GLY A 269 -2.22 -26.41 5.08
N ALA A 270 -3.11 -25.48 5.44
CA ALA A 270 -2.84 -24.44 6.44
C ALA A 270 -2.77 -24.97 7.88
N GLY A 271 -3.13 -26.24 8.12
CA GLY A 271 -3.08 -26.87 9.44
C GLY A 271 -4.36 -26.72 10.27
N VAL A 272 -5.49 -26.39 9.64
CA VAL A 272 -6.79 -26.27 10.35
C VAL A 272 -7.31 -27.66 10.73
N PRO A 273 -7.65 -27.91 12.01
CA PRO A 273 -8.22 -29.17 12.45
C PRO A 273 -9.51 -29.55 11.70
N PRO A 274 -9.75 -30.84 11.39
CA PRO A 274 -10.94 -31.28 10.65
C PRO A 274 -12.27 -30.86 11.26
N LEU A 275 -12.39 -30.79 12.60
CA LEU A 275 -13.60 -30.34 13.27
C LEU A 275 -13.95 -28.87 12.96
N LEU A 276 -12.95 -28.00 12.82
CA LEU A 276 -13.17 -26.60 12.45
C LEU A 276 -13.48 -26.46 10.96
N ILE A 277 -12.93 -27.33 10.12
CA ILE A 277 -13.29 -27.41 8.70
C ILE A 277 -14.77 -27.80 8.56
N SER A 278 -15.24 -28.81 9.30
CA SER A 278 -16.67 -29.19 9.28
C SER A 278 -17.59 -28.10 9.86
N ALA A 279 -17.11 -27.29 10.80
CA ALA A 279 -17.88 -26.16 11.32
C ALA A 279 -18.15 -25.09 10.25
N GLN A 280 -17.33 -25.03 9.20
CA GLN A 280 -17.55 -24.15 8.05
C GLN A 280 -18.87 -24.46 7.33
N ASP A 281 -19.28 -25.73 7.27
CA ASP A 281 -20.55 -26.11 6.65
C ASP A 281 -21.75 -25.56 7.44
N ALA A 282 -21.68 -25.60 8.77
CA ALA A 282 -22.72 -25.02 9.64
C ALA A 282 -22.81 -23.49 9.48
N LEU A 283 -21.66 -22.80 9.33
CA LEU A 283 -21.61 -21.38 8.98
C LEU A 283 -22.29 -21.10 7.64
N ARG A 284 -21.99 -21.90 6.62
CA ARG A 284 -22.60 -21.78 5.29
C ARG A 284 -24.12 -21.95 5.33
N ASP A 285 -24.61 -22.94 6.07
CA ASP A 285 -26.04 -23.22 6.20
C ASP A 285 -26.78 -22.14 7.01
N SER A 286 -26.11 -21.51 7.97
CA SER A 286 -26.68 -20.41 8.76
C SER A 286 -26.84 -19.10 7.97
N GLY A 287 -26.03 -18.89 6.94
CA GLY A 287 -25.95 -17.62 6.21
C GLY A 287 -25.48 -16.42 7.05
N MET A 288 -25.03 -16.63 8.29
CA MET A 288 -24.63 -15.56 9.19
C MET A 288 -23.27 -14.97 8.79
N THR A 289 -23.21 -13.64 8.73
CA THR A 289 -21.95 -12.90 8.60
C THR A 289 -21.64 -12.22 9.94
N PHE A 290 -20.44 -12.47 10.47
CA PHE A 290 -19.99 -11.84 11.70
C PHE A 290 -19.30 -10.52 11.35
N LYS A 291 -19.87 -9.41 11.83
CA LYS A 291 -19.30 -8.07 11.65
C LYS A 291 -18.85 -7.53 12.99
N ARG A 292 -17.70 -6.87 12.99
CA ARG A 292 -17.10 -6.23 14.17
C ARG A 292 -17.19 -4.72 14.03
N ALA A 293 -17.64 -4.07 15.10
CA ALA A 293 -17.72 -2.63 15.15
C ALA A 293 -16.71 -2.06 16.16
N LEU A 294 -16.02 -0.99 15.79
CA LEU A 294 -15.23 -0.17 16.70
C LEU A 294 -15.93 1.16 16.92
N LEU A 295 -16.33 1.47 18.16
CA LEU A 295 -16.88 2.75 18.54
C LEU A 295 -15.75 3.66 19.00
N LEU A 296 -15.64 4.82 18.36
CA LEU A 296 -14.70 5.88 18.70
C LEU A 296 -15.47 7.08 19.22
N GLY A 297 -15.13 7.54 20.41
CA GLY A 297 -15.74 8.71 21.04
C GLY A 297 -14.88 9.32 22.13
N SER A 298 -15.43 10.33 22.80
CA SER A 298 -14.87 10.98 23.97
C SER A 298 -15.32 10.26 25.24
N ARG A 299 -14.62 10.41 26.36
CA ARG A 299 -15.06 9.89 27.67
C ARG A 299 -16.44 10.43 28.08
N SER A 300 -16.79 11.63 27.61
CA SER A 300 -18.12 12.24 27.81
C SER A 300 -19.26 11.42 27.19
N ASP A 301 -18.96 10.56 26.22
CA ASP A 301 -19.96 9.81 25.46
C ASP A 301 -20.16 8.38 25.99
N SER A 302 -19.54 8.04 27.12
CA SER A 302 -19.52 6.69 27.69
C SER A 302 -20.92 6.08 27.86
N GLU A 303 -21.88 6.84 28.37
CA GLU A 303 -23.25 6.38 28.60
C GLU A 303 -23.99 6.06 27.28
N PHE A 304 -23.82 6.91 26.26
CA PHE A 304 -24.37 6.67 24.92
C PHE A 304 -23.66 5.51 24.21
N ALA A 305 -22.33 5.44 24.31
CA ALA A 305 -21.53 4.36 23.73
C ALA A 305 -21.89 3.00 24.33
N ASP A 306 -22.16 2.94 25.65
CA ASP A 306 -22.60 1.73 26.33
C ASP A 306 -24.00 1.30 25.90
N LYS A 307 -24.95 2.26 25.76
CA LYS A 307 -26.29 1.99 25.24
C LYS A 307 -26.23 1.47 23.79
N LEU A 308 -25.39 2.08 22.95
CA LEU A 308 -25.19 1.66 21.56
C LEU A 308 -24.56 0.26 21.48
N ARG A 309 -23.55 -0.01 22.33
CA ARG A 309 -22.92 -1.33 22.43
C ARG A 309 -23.91 -2.41 22.86
N ALA A 310 -24.80 -2.12 23.81
CA ALA A 310 -25.85 -3.05 24.23
C ALA A 310 -26.79 -3.37 23.06
N GLY A 311 -27.25 -2.36 22.32
CA GLY A 311 -28.08 -2.56 21.13
C GLY A 311 -27.39 -3.35 20.02
N LEU A 312 -26.10 -3.09 19.77
CA LEU A 312 -25.31 -3.88 18.81
C LEU A 312 -25.11 -5.33 19.27
N ALA A 313 -24.96 -5.57 20.57
CA ALA A 313 -24.84 -6.92 21.12
C ALA A 313 -26.13 -7.73 20.94
N GLU A 314 -27.31 -7.11 21.09
CA GLU A 314 -28.61 -7.74 20.78
C GLU A 314 -28.73 -8.14 19.30
N ALA A 315 -28.09 -7.37 18.41
CA ALA A 315 -28.00 -7.67 16.98
C ALA A 315 -26.84 -8.64 16.62
N ASN A 316 -26.17 -9.25 17.61
CA ASN A 316 -24.99 -10.12 17.43
C ASN A 316 -23.80 -9.44 16.72
N VAL A 317 -23.66 -8.12 16.85
CA VAL A 317 -22.51 -7.35 16.36
C VAL A 317 -21.57 -7.08 17.54
N PRO A 318 -20.51 -7.88 17.73
CA PRO A 318 -19.52 -7.60 18.76
C PRO A 318 -18.88 -6.23 18.51
N SER A 319 -18.82 -5.43 19.57
CA SER A 319 -18.33 -4.07 19.48
C SER A 319 -17.41 -3.69 20.63
N TRP A 320 -16.41 -2.86 20.30
CA TRP A 320 -15.40 -2.37 21.23
C TRP A 320 -15.45 -0.86 21.27
N ILE A 321 -15.20 -0.27 22.44
CA ILE A 321 -15.21 1.18 22.64
C ILE A 321 -13.78 1.63 22.90
N ILE A 322 -13.32 2.63 22.16
CA ILE A 322 -12.06 3.31 22.40
C ILE A 322 -12.35 4.79 22.65
N CYS A 323 -11.93 5.26 23.83
CA CYS A 323 -11.97 6.67 24.18
C CYS A 323 -10.73 7.37 23.62
N VAL A 324 -10.93 8.29 22.67
CA VAL A 324 -9.85 8.91 21.89
C VAL A 324 -9.24 10.14 22.60
N ASP A 325 -9.86 10.60 23.67
CA ASP A 325 -9.39 11.67 24.55
C ASP A 325 -8.50 11.18 25.70
N ASP A 326 -8.21 9.87 25.78
CA ASP A 326 -7.26 9.30 26.75
C ASP A 326 -5.82 9.38 26.25
N GLU A 327 -5.21 10.55 26.49
CA GLU A 327 -3.84 10.85 26.07
C GLU A 327 -2.80 9.87 26.65
N ALA A 328 -3.02 9.34 27.86
CA ALA A 328 -2.11 8.41 28.52
C ALA A 328 -2.13 7.02 27.87
N SER A 329 -3.30 6.55 27.44
CA SER A 329 -3.47 5.26 26.74
C SER A 329 -2.96 5.31 25.29
N LEU A 330 -3.10 6.46 24.62
CA LEU A 330 -2.56 6.67 23.27
C LEU A 330 -1.02 6.81 23.26
N THR A 331 -0.44 7.55 24.21
CA THR A 331 1.04 7.73 24.28
C THR A 331 1.78 6.51 24.80
N SER A 332 1.15 5.66 25.62
CA SER A 332 1.71 4.38 26.06
C SER A 332 1.64 3.28 25.00
N GLY A 333 0.96 3.51 23.87
CA GLY A 333 0.72 2.51 22.83
C GLY A 333 -0.33 1.46 23.22
N ALA A 334 -1.05 1.65 24.33
CA ALA A 334 -2.13 0.76 24.75
C ALA A 334 -3.36 0.82 23.81
N THR A 335 -3.52 1.95 23.10
CA THR A 335 -4.56 2.16 22.11
C THR A 335 -3.93 2.50 20.77
N ASN A 336 -3.94 1.56 19.81
CA ASN A 336 -3.42 1.79 18.47
C ASN A 336 -4.56 1.98 17.46
N LEU A 337 -4.74 3.20 16.97
CA LEU A 337 -5.74 3.52 15.95
C LEU A 337 -5.40 2.93 14.58
N ASP A 338 -4.15 2.52 14.33
CA ASP A 338 -3.76 1.85 13.09
C ASP A 338 -4.39 0.43 12.99
N ASP A 339 -4.77 -0.16 14.12
CA ASP A 339 -5.48 -1.44 14.18
C ASP A 339 -6.98 -1.30 13.84
N ALA A 340 -7.48 -0.07 13.64
CA ALA A 340 -8.84 0.18 13.17
C ALA A 340 -9.15 -0.56 11.84
N VAL A 341 -8.13 -0.84 11.02
CA VAL A 341 -8.26 -1.58 9.76
C VAL A 341 -8.73 -3.03 9.95
N VAL A 342 -8.59 -3.59 11.17
CA VAL A 342 -9.04 -4.96 11.50
C VAL A 342 -10.57 -5.01 11.67
N TYR A 343 -11.21 -3.89 11.99
CA TYR A 343 -12.65 -3.83 12.22
C TYR A 343 -13.42 -3.65 10.91
N ASP A 344 -14.60 -4.27 10.83
CA ASP A 344 -15.45 -4.20 9.64
C ASP A 344 -16.13 -2.83 9.50
N ARG A 345 -16.45 -2.22 10.65
CA ARG A 345 -16.97 -0.85 10.75
C ARG A 345 -16.30 -0.08 11.86
N VAL A 346 -16.06 1.20 11.58
CA VAL A 346 -15.60 2.19 12.56
C VAL A 346 -16.71 3.21 12.75
N ILE A 347 -17.35 3.21 13.91
CA ILE A 347 -18.43 4.12 14.27
C ILE A 347 -17.80 5.33 14.97
N LEU A 348 -17.95 6.52 14.37
CA LEU A 348 -17.52 7.78 14.95
C LEU A 348 -18.70 8.43 15.68
N LEU A 349 -18.63 8.51 17.00
CA LEU A 349 -19.61 9.21 17.82
C LEU A 349 -19.44 10.72 17.64
N CYS A 350 -20.27 11.32 16.80
CA CYS A 350 -20.20 12.74 16.46
C CYS A 350 -21.08 13.58 17.40
N THR A 351 -20.89 13.39 18.72
CA THR A 351 -21.53 14.17 19.77
C THR A 351 -20.90 15.56 19.90
N ALA A 352 -21.57 16.49 20.59
CA ALA A 352 -20.95 17.76 20.96
C ALA A 352 -19.61 17.55 21.69
N GLY A 353 -19.55 16.61 22.66
CA GLY A 353 -18.33 16.32 23.42
C GLY A 353 -17.16 15.81 22.57
N SER A 354 -17.43 14.96 21.58
CA SER A 354 -16.42 14.45 20.65
C SER A 354 -16.00 15.47 19.58
N LEU A 355 -16.92 16.30 19.10
CA LEU A 355 -16.61 17.29 18.05
C LEU A 355 -15.95 18.55 18.60
N GLU A 356 -16.29 19.00 19.81
CA GLU A 356 -15.70 20.18 20.45
C GLU A 356 -14.31 19.91 21.01
N ASN A 357 -14.02 18.66 21.39
CA ASN A 357 -12.68 18.29 21.87
C ASN A 357 -11.66 18.28 20.69
N PRO A 358 -10.57 19.08 20.78
CA PRO A 358 -9.59 19.18 19.70
C PRO A 358 -8.85 17.87 19.39
N LEU A 359 -8.65 17.01 20.38
CA LEU A 359 -7.90 15.76 20.22
C LEU A 359 -8.69 14.71 19.43
N THR A 360 -9.93 14.47 19.85
CA THR A 360 -10.88 13.58 19.17
C THR A 360 -11.16 14.08 17.75
N SER A 361 -11.38 15.39 17.57
CA SER A 361 -11.60 16.00 16.26
C SER A 361 -10.40 15.80 15.32
N ARG A 362 -9.17 15.96 15.81
CA ARG A 362 -7.96 15.73 15.02
C ARG A 362 -7.81 14.26 14.61
N GLN A 363 -8.13 13.32 15.50
CA GLN A 363 -8.06 11.89 15.19
C GLN A 363 -9.15 11.45 14.22
N PHE A 364 -10.38 11.93 14.38
CA PHE A 364 -11.46 11.70 13.42
C PHE A 364 -11.09 12.30 12.05
N ALA A 365 -10.45 13.47 12.02
CA ALA A 365 -9.95 14.06 10.78
C ALA A 365 -8.85 13.18 10.17
N GLY A 366 -7.95 12.62 10.98
CA GLY A 366 -6.93 11.67 10.54
C GLY A 366 -7.52 10.43 9.88
N LEU A 367 -8.53 9.81 10.51
CA LEU A 367 -9.22 8.63 9.98
C LEU A 367 -10.04 8.95 8.71
N ALA A 368 -10.82 10.04 8.75
CA ALA A 368 -11.65 10.46 7.61
C ALA A 368 -10.83 10.96 6.41
N SER A 369 -9.62 11.47 6.65
CA SER A 369 -8.67 11.89 5.59
C SER A 369 -7.65 10.82 5.22
N SER A 370 -7.71 9.62 5.82
CA SER A 370 -6.82 8.52 5.49
C SER A 370 -7.03 8.11 4.03
N PRO A 371 -5.99 8.08 3.18
CA PRO A 371 -6.14 7.94 1.73
C PRO A 371 -6.40 6.50 1.25
N GLY A 372 -6.96 5.63 2.09
CA GLY A 372 -7.34 4.27 1.73
C GLY A 372 -8.85 4.15 1.49
N PRO A 373 -9.32 3.62 0.35
CA PRO A 373 -10.75 3.49 0.06
C PRO A 373 -11.46 2.59 1.10
N THR A 374 -10.78 1.56 1.59
CA THR A 374 -11.35 0.57 2.52
C THR A 374 -11.69 1.16 3.89
N LEU A 375 -10.81 2.01 4.46
CA LEU A 375 -11.08 2.61 5.77
C LEU A 375 -12.18 3.67 5.65
N LYS A 376 -12.16 4.51 4.61
CA LYS A 376 -13.18 5.54 4.40
C LYS A 376 -14.58 4.95 4.20
N GLU A 377 -14.68 3.83 3.47
CA GLU A 377 -15.92 3.07 3.27
C GLU A 377 -16.39 2.32 4.53
N SER A 378 -15.49 2.05 5.48
CA SER A 378 -15.83 1.40 6.76
C SER A 378 -16.37 2.36 7.84
N ILE A 379 -16.22 3.67 7.64
CA ILE A 379 -16.58 4.68 8.64
C ILE A 379 -18.08 4.98 8.59
N ILE A 380 -18.74 4.93 9.75
CA ILE A 380 -20.12 5.39 9.94
C ILE A 380 -20.11 6.51 10.97
N ALA A 381 -20.61 7.69 10.60
CA ALA A 381 -20.77 8.80 11.53
C ALA A 381 -22.14 8.71 12.23
N VAL A 382 -22.15 8.72 13.56
CA VAL A 382 -23.36 8.76 14.37
C VAL A 382 -23.57 10.18 14.86
N ALA A 383 -24.59 10.85 14.34
CA ALA A 383 -24.92 12.23 14.70
C ALA A 383 -25.99 12.23 15.81
N THR A 384 -25.61 12.59 17.03
CA THR A 384 -26.55 12.71 18.15
C THR A 384 -27.17 14.10 18.26
N ASP A 385 -26.47 15.12 17.74
CA ASP A 385 -26.79 16.53 17.94
C ASP A 385 -26.87 17.30 16.62
N ASP A 386 -27.64 18.38 16.62
CA ASP A 386 -27.71 19.37 15.53
C ASP A 386 -26.33 19.99 15.20
N LEU A 387 -25.39 19.95 16.14
CA LEU A 387 -24.05 20.53 15.99
C LEU A 387 -23.30 19.90 14.81
N PHE A 388 -23.47 18.60 14.58
CA PHE A 388 -22.88 17.90 13.43
C PHE A 388 -23.35 18.49 12.09
N TYR A 389 -24.64 18.84 11.99
CA TYR A 389 -25.23 19.40 10.77
C TYR A 389 -24.99 20.90 10.60
N LYS A 390 -24.92 21.66 11.70
CA LYS A 390 -24.71 23.12 11.65
C LYS A 390 -23.26 23.53 11.41
N ARG A 391 -22.30 22.64 11.71
CA ARG A 391 -20.88 22.94 11.59
C ARG A 391 -20.40 22.73 10.16
N GLU A 392 -19.75 23.74 9.57
CA GLU A 392 -19.25 23.71 8.17
C GLU A 392 -17.76 23.32 8.06
N ASP A 393 -17.19 22.76 9.12
CA ASP A 393 -15.79 22.33 9.12
C ASP A 393 -15.52 21.21 8.11
N ARG A 394 -14.27 21.15 7.59
CA ARG A 394 -13.83 20.10 6.65
C ARG A 394 -14.13 18.68 7.14
N LEU A 395 -14.08 18.44 8.45
CA LEU A 395 -14.41 17.17 9.06
C LEU A 395 -15.89 16.80 8.91
N CYS A 396 -16.80 17.64 9.41
CA CYS A 396 -18.23 17.38 9.34
C CYS A 396 -18.72 17.32 7.89
N SER A 397 -18.19 18.18 7.02
CA SER A 397 -18.49 18.13 5.58
C SER A 397 -18.01 16.81 4.95
N GLY A 398 -16.80 16.36 5.26
CA GLY A 398 -16.29 15.07 4.75
C GLY A 398 -17.02 13.84 5.32
N LEU A 399 -17.46 13.88 6.58
CA LEU A 399 -18.25 12.80 7.18
C LEU A 399 -19.68 12.76 6.62
N ARG A 400 -20.27 13.92 6.28
CA ARG A 400 -21.60 14.01 5.64
C ARG A 400 -21.64 13.46 4.22
N GLU A 401 -20.50 13.38 3.53
CA GLU A 401 -20.39 12.71 2.23
C GLU A 401 -20.41 11.18 2.35
N GLY A 402 -20.23 10.62 3.57
CA GLY A 402 -20.21 9.18 3.84
C GLY A 402 -21.52 8.65 4.46
N ALA A 403 -21.44 7.49 5.12
CA ALA A 403 -22.56 6.91 5.84
C ALA A 403 -22.80 7.66 7.16
N VAL A 404 -23.96 8.31 7.28
CA VAL A 404 -24.38 9.01 8.50
C VAL A 404 -25.67 8.42 9.01
N VAL A 405 -25.74 8.13 10.31
CA VAL A 405 -26.96 7.72 10.99
C VAL A 405 -27.34 8.76 12.02
N ASP A 406 -28.58 9.22 11.95
CA ASP A 406 -29.12 10.26 12.82
C ASP A 406 -29.72 9.64 14.09
N PHE A 407 -29.15 10.00 15.25
CA PHE A 407 -29.59 9.59 16.57
C PHE A 407 -30.19 10.76 17.37
N ARG A 408 -30.59 11.85 16.70
CA ARG A 408 -31.25 12.99 17.37
C ARG A 408 -32.55 12.57 18.04
N GLY A 409 -32.69 12.92 19.33
CA GLY A 409 -33.85 12.53 20.12
C GLY A 409 -33.82 11.07 20.60
N SER A 410 -32.65 10.47 20.68
CA SER A 410 -32.39 9.12 21.22
C SER A 410 -32.67 8.95 22.73
N GLU A 411 -33.15 10.00 23.39
CA GLU A 411 -33.79 9.93 24.71
C GLU A 411 -35.08 9.10 24.67
N ASP A 412 -35.79 9.11 23.53
CA ASP A 412 -36.95 8.24 23.28
C ASP A 412 -36.47 6.86 22.80
N GLU A 413 -36.87 5.80 23.52
CA GLU A 413 -36.51 4.42 23.20
C GLU A 413 -36.99 3.99 21.80
N ALA A 414 -38.15 4.48 21.34
CA ALA A 414 -38.66 4.14 20.02
C ALA A 414 -37.77 4.69 18.90
N ARG A 415 -37.35 5.96 19.03
CA ARG A 415 -36.45 6.61 18.08
C ARG A 415 -35.04 6.03 18.12
N PHE A 416 -34.57 5.66 19.31
CA PHE A 416 -33.29 4.96 19.44
C PHE A 416 -33.33 3.60 18.73
N GLY A 417 -34.43 2.86 18.85
CA GLY A 417 -34.63 1.59 18.15
C GLY A 417 -34.64 1.74 16.63
N GLU A 418 -35.33 2.76 16.10
CA GLU A 418 -35.33 3.07 14.65
C GLU A 418 -33.93 3.43 14.15
N ALA A 419 -33.22 4.34 14.84
CA ALA A 419 -31.86 4.73 14.48
C ALA A 419 -30.86 3.57 14.58
N LEU A 420 -31.02 2.69 15.58
CA LEU A 420 -30.22 1.48 15.70
C LEU A 420 -30.48 0.49 14.55
N ALA A 421 -31.74 0.33 14.13
CA ALA A 421 -32.08 -0.51 12.99
C ALA A 421 -31.47 0.05 11.69
N ASP A 422 -31.51 1.37 11.49
CA ASP A 422 -30.85 2.04 10.37
C ASP A 422 -29.33 1.87 10.42
N LEU A 423 -28.73 1.96 11.61
CA LEU A 423 -27.31 1.68 11.80
C LEU A 423 -26.97 0.24 11.43
N ILE A 424 -27.74 -0.74 11.91
CA ILE A 424 -27.55 -2.17 11.58
C ILE A 424 -27.68 -2.40 10.08
N LYS A 425 -28.64 -1.74 9.43
CA LYS A 425 -28.81 -1.81 7.97
C LYS A 425 -27.59 -1.28 7.21
N GLN A 426 -26.92 -0.23 7.70
CA GLN A 426 -25.65 0.25 7.12
C GLN A 426 -24.50 -0.77 7.23
N PHE A 427 -24.59 -1.75 8.13
CA PHE A 427 -23.67 -2.88 8.08
C PHE A 427 -23.97 -3.79 6.88
N GLU A 428 -25.24 -4.03 6.57
CA GLU A 428 -25.70 -4.88 5.46
C GLU A 428 -25.46 -4.24 4.07
N ASP A 429 -25.71 -2.94 3.91
CA ASP A 429 -25.63 -2.19 2.65
C ASP A 429 -24.20 -1.80 2.23
N SER A 430 -23.15 -2.43 2.79
CA SER A 430 -21.77 -2.11 2.43
C SER A 430 -21.52 -2.24 0.92
N PRO A 431 -20.71 -1.37 0.29
CA PRO A 431 -20.32 -1.51 -1.11
C PRO A 431 -19.52 -2.79 -1.42
N PHE A 432 -19.23 -3.62 -0.40
CA PHE A 432 -18.77 -5.01 -0.54
C PHE A 432 -19.95 -5.97 -0.81
N ASN A 433 -20.92 -5.52 -1.60
CA ASN A 433 -21.95 -6.41 -2.14
C ASN A 433 -21.30 -7.29 -3.21
N PHE A 434 -21.24 -8.58 -2.87
CA PHE A 434 -20.74 -9.75 -3.58
C PHE A 434 -21.00 -9.80 -5.09
#